data_AF-A0A7S1EXM1-F1
#
_entry.id   AF-A0A7S1EXM1-F1
#
_cell.length_a   1.000
_cell.length_b   1.000
_cell.length_c   1.000
_cell.angle_alpha   90.00
_cell.angle_beta   90.00
_cell.angle_gamma   90.00
#
_symmetry.space_group_name_H-M   'P 1'
#
loop_
_entity.id
_entity.type
_entity.pdbx_description
1 polymer ?
#
loop_
_entity_poly.entity_id
_entity_poly.type
_entity_poly.pdbx_seq_one_letter_code
_entity_poly.pdbx_strand_id
1 'polypeptide(L)'
;EYVATRLGYKPENDTAVFQSTYLGNFRFDGDVATLPSEWDWSSASIEVVTPVKDQGSCGSCWSFSATGILEGAVAVGDGWTVPMSEQQLMDCDSDSSGCGGGNHCGALDWEKKQNVCSEASYPYKGKDGSCQSSGCDVVLTLGSIWGKYSVDEDEGSHCAAVIQRPLGVSIDASSDDFSHYKGGIFSGSCTTSTDHAILMVGY
;
A
#
# COMPACT_ATOMS: atom_id res chain seq x y z
N GLU A 1 22.75 -0.89 2.98
CA GLU A 1 23.52 -1.64 4.00
C GLU A 1 22.79 -1.87 5.32
N TYR A 2 21.91 -0.96 5.78
CA TYR A 2 21.22 -1.08 7.08
C TYR A 2 20.19 -2.23 7.18
N VAL A 3 19.45 -2.49 6.09
CA VAL A 3 18.34 -3.48 6.05
C VAL A 3 18.86 -4.93 6.06
N ALA A 4 19.87 -5.24 5.25
CA ALA A 4 20.39 -6.61 5.10
C ALA A 4 21.18 -7.12 6.32
N THR A 5 21.84 -6.21 7.07
CA THR A 5 22.71 -6.59 8.20
C THR A 5 21.95 -6.70 9.53
N ARG A 6 20.75 -6.14 9.64
CA ARG A 6 19.94 -6.13 10.87
C ARG A 6 18.73 -7.06 10.83
N LEU A 7 18.16 -7.33 9.65
CA LEU A 7 16.89 -8.06 9.52
C LEU A 7 17.03 -9.49 8.97
N GLY A 8 18.26 -9.98 8.73
CA GLY A 8 18.49 -11.35 8.27
C GLY A 8 18.05 -11.65 6.82
N TYR A 9 17.64 -10.63 6.07
CA TYR A 9 17.19 -10.75 4.69
C TYR A 9 18.32 -11.23 3.75
N LYS A 10 18.12 -12.39 3.12
CA LYS A 10 18.97 -12.91 2.04
C LYS A 10 18.21 -12.85 0.72
N PRO A 11 18.54 -11.93 -0.20
CA PRO A 11 17.93 -11.94 -1.52
C PRO A 11 18.44 -13.16 -2.32
N GLU A 12 17.54 -13.91 -2.94
CA GLU A 12 17.90 -14.92 -3.94
C GLU A 12 18.29 -14.21 -5.25
N ASN A 13 19.51 -14.48 -5.72
CA ASN A 13 20.00 -13.99 -7.02
C ASN A 13 19.47 -14.89 -8.14
N ASP A 14 18.22 -14.67 -8.57
CA ASP A 14 17.71 -15.27 -9.80
C ASP A 14 17.27 -14.18 -10.79
N THR A 15 18.05 -14.05 -11.87
CA THR A 15 17.81 -13.11 -12.96
C THR A 15 16.59 -13.49 -13.82
N ALA A 16 15.90 -14.60 -13.55
CA ALA A 16 14.60 -14.92 -14.14
C ALA A 16 13.42 -14.17 -13.47
N VAL A 17 13.63 -13.57 -12.30
CA VAL A 17 12.60 -12.85 -11.50
C VAL A 17 12.17 -11.53 -12.16
N PHE A 18 12.93 -10.99 -13.13
CA PHE A 18 12.64 -9.71 -13.76
C PHE A 18 11.37 -9.67 -14.66
N GLN A 19 10.65 -10.78 -14.82
CA GLN A 19 9.32 -10.81 -15.45
C GLN A 19 8.16 -11.00 -14.45
N SER A 20 8.43 -11.48 -13.23
CA SER A 20 7.40 -11.68 -12.21
C SER A 20 7.30 -10.43 -11.33
N THR A 21 6.10 -9.85 -11.23
CA THR A 21 5.83 -8.79 -10.25
C THR A 21 5.81 -9.33 -8.83
N TYR A 22 5.68 -10.65 -8.66
CA TYR A 22 5.70 -11.32 -7.37
C TYR A 22 7.10 -11.82 -7.03
N LEU A 23 7.66 -11.29 -5.95
CA LEU A 23 9.01 -11.58 -5.45
C LEU A 23 9.04 -12.72 -4.43
N GLY A 24 7.87 -13.30 -4.10
CA GLY A 24 7.72 -14.36 -3.11
C GLY A 24 7.01 -13.89 -1.84
N ASN A 25 7.06 -14.75 -0.81
CA ASN A 25 6.54 -14.43 0.52
C ASN A 25 7.66 -13.84 1.38
N PHE A 26 7.39 -12.71 2.02
CA PHE A 26 8.18 -12.16 3.10
C PHE A 26 7.72 -12.80 4.41
N ARG A 27 8.68 -13.43 5.10
CA ARG A 27 8.49 -14.09 6.38
C ARG A 27 9.57 -13.66 7.34
N PHE A 28 9.19 -13.35 8.57
CA PHE A 28 10.13 -13.04 9.64
C PHE A 28 10.32 -14.25 10.56
N ASP A 29 11.47 -14.92 10.44
CA ASP A 29 11.86 -16.04 11.31
C ASP A 29 12.65 -15.60 12.57
N GLY A 30 12.74 -14.29 12.82
CA GLY A 30 13.44 -13.73 13.96
C GLY A 30 12.58 -13.71 15.23
N ASP A 31 13.20 -13.28 16.33
CA ASP A 31 12.47 -13.00 17.56
C ASP A 31 11.81 -11.62 17.46
N VAL A 32 10.48 -11.57 17.56
CA VAL A 32 9.69 -10.32 17.52
C VAL A 32 10.17 -9.32 18.58
N ALA A 33 10.69 -9.79 19.72
CA ALA A 33 11.25 -8.93 20.75
C ALA A 33 12.53 -8.18 20.33
N THR A 34 13.10 -8.51 19.17
CA THR A 34 14.26 -7.80 18.59
C THR A 34 13.88 -6.66 17.64
N LEU A 35 12.61 -6.57 17.25
CA LEU A 35 12.10 -5.43 16.50
C LEU A 35 11.98 -4.20 17.41
N PRO A 36 11.95 -2.97 16.86
CA PRO A 36 11.58 -1.77 17.62
C PRO A 36 10.29 -1.99 18.41
N SER A 37 10.14 -1.37 19.57
CA SER A 37 8.90 -1.46 20.36
C SER A 37 7.75 -0.63 19.79
N GLU A 38 8.09 0.37 18.98
CA GLU A 38 7.16 1.27 18.29
C GLU A 38 7.78 1.65 16.95
N TRP A 39 6.93 1.84 15.94
CA TRP A 39 7.33 2.39 14.66
C TRP A 39 6.16 3.16 14.06
N ASP A 40 6.40 4.36 13.55
CA ASP A 40 5.35 5.18 12.93
C ASP A 40 5.89 6.00 11.77
N TRP A 41 5.57 5.58 10.54
CA TRP A 41 5.92 6.31 9.33
C TRP A 41 5.23 7.65 9.20
N SER A 42 4.09 7.88 9.86
CA SER A 42 3.41 9.18 9.86
C SER A 42 4.14 10.23 10.71
N SER A 43 4.98 9.77 11.65
CA SER A 43 5.83 10.63 12.48
C SER A 43 7.25 10.86 11.91
N ALA A 44 7.54 10.26 10.75
CA ALA A 44 8.87 10.30 10.17
C ALA A 44 9.28 11.73 9.77
N SER A 45 10.56 12.06 10.01
CA SER A 45 11.10 13.39 9.64
C SER A 45 11.12 13.66 8.13
N ILE A 46 11.17 12.59 7.33
CA ILE A 46 10.87 12.60 5.89
C ILE A 46 9.40 12.19 5.79
N GLU A 47 8.60 12.95 5.05
CA GLU A 47 7.17 12.70 4.89
C GLU A 47 6.94 11.36 4.17
N VAL A 48 6.77 10.24 4.87
CA VAL A 48 6.57 8.92 4.22
C VAL A 48 5.09 8.62 3.95
N VAL A 49 4.20 9.24 4.73
CA VAL A 49 2.75 9.06 4.62
C VAL A 49 2.14 10.39 4.24
N THR A 50 1.38 10.42 3.14
CA THR A 50 0.65 11.62 2.70
C THR A 50 -0.51 11.94 3.65
N PRO A 51 -1.06 13.18 3.62
CA PRO A 51 -2.22 13.53 4.43
C PRO A 51 -3.39 12.55 4.24
N VAL A 52 -4.15 12.29 5.31
CA VAL A 52 -5.33 11.41 5.28
C VAL A 52 -6.31 11.85 4.20
N LYS A 53 -6.75 10.90 3.38
CA LYS A 53 -7.68 11.10 2.26
C LYS A 53 -9.06 10.48 2.57
N ASP A 54 -10.07 10.81 1.77
CA ASP A 54 -11.46 10.35 1.95
C ASP A 54 -12.01 9.69 0.68
N GLN A 55 -12.33 8.39 0.76
CA GLN A 55 -12.92 7.62 -0.35
C GLN A 55 -14.44 7.81 -0.50
N GLY A 56 -15.08 8.49 0.45
CA GLY A 56 -16.53 8.66 0.48
C GLY A 56 -17.29 7.33 0.47
N SER A 57 -18.39 7.27 -0.28
CA SER A 57 -19.24 6.08 -0.39
C SER A 57 -18.81 5.11 -1.51
N CYS A 58 -17.64 5.31 -2.11
CA CYS A 58 -17.13 4.48 -3.19
C CYS A 58 -16.32 3.31 -2.62
N GLY A 59 -16.50 2.09 -3.16
CA GLY A 59 -15.72 0.91 -2.80
C GLY A 59 -14.28 0.92 -3.34
N SER A 60 -13.61 2.06 -3.27
CA SER A 60 -12.28 2.29 -3.85
C SER A 60 -11.13 2.15 -2.86
N CYS A 61 -11.36 1.65 -1.65
CA CYS A 61 -10.31 1.45 -0.63
C CYS A 61 -9.04 0.76 -1.16
N TRP A 62 -9.21 -0.17 -2.10
CA TRP A 62 -8.13 -0.84 -2.80
C TRP A 62 -7.18 0.12 -3.54
N SER A 63 -7.70 1.19 -4.15
CA SER A 63 -6.90 2.20 -4.86
C SER A 63 -6.17 3.14 -3.89
N PHE A 64 -6.78 3.46 -2.75
CA PHE A 64 -6.16 4.25 -1.68
C PHE A 64 -5.03 3.46 -1.00
N SER A 65 -5.26 2.18 -0.71
CA SER A 65 -4.22 1.29 -0.19
C SER A 65 -3.08 1.15 -1.20
N ALA A 66 -3.38 0.93 -2.49
CA ALA A 66 -2.34 0.80 -3.52
C ALA A 66 -1.51 2.07 -3.71
N THR A 67 -2.14 3.24 -3.85
CA THR A 67 -1.42 4.52 -3.95
C THR A 67 -0.62 4.80 -2.69
N GLY A 68 -1.15 4.55 -1.49
CA GLY A 68 -0.40 4.68 -0.24
C GLY A 68 0.85 3.79 -0.16
N ILE A 69 0.78 2.56 -0.69
CA ILE A 69 1.95 1.68 -0.83
C ILE A 69 2.98 2.28 -1.78
N LEU A 70 2.54 2.79 -2.95
CA LEU A 70 3.43 3.38 -3.95
C LEU A 70 4.10 4.66 -3.42
N GLU A 71 3.32 5.55 -2.82
CA GLU A 71 3.78 6.79 -2.18
C GLU A 71 4.83 6.48 -1.11
N GLY A 72 4.53 5.55 -0.19
CA GLY A 72 5.45 5.15 0.87
C GLY A 72 6.72 4.48 0.34
N ALA A 73 6.60 3.64 -0.70
CA ALA A 73 7.75 2.99 -1.32
C ALA A 73 8.70 4.00 -1.98
N VAL A 74 8.15 5.02 -2.66
CA VAL A 74 8.91 6.12 -3.26
C VAL A 74 9.53 7.01 -2.19
N ALA A 75 8.79 7.37 -1.15
CA ALA A 75 9.30 8.18 -0.06
C ALA A 75 10.50 7.52 0.65
N VAL A 76 10.40 6.22 0.93
CA VAL A 76 11.49 5.46 1.58
C VAL A 76 12.65 5.20 0.62
N GLY A 77 12.38 4.89 -0.65
CA GLY A 77 13.40 4.52 -1.64
C GLY A 77 14.16 5.70 -2.21
N ASP A 78 13.42 6.75 -2.59
CA ASP A 78 13.93 7.86 -3.39
C ASP A 78 13.99 9.17 -2.60
N GLY A 79 13.40 9.22 -1.39
CA GLY A 79 13.50 10.35 -0.48
C GLY A 79 12.59 11.53 -0.82
N TRP A 80 11.53 11.31 -1.60
CA TRP A 80 10.55 12.33 -1.95
C TRP A 80 9.13 11.77 -1.97
N THR A 81 8.15 12.66 -1.80
CA THR A 81 6.76 12.26 -1.59
C THR A 81 5.86 13.10 -2.47
N VAL A 82 4.91 12.45 -3.12
CA VAL A 82 3.88 13.12 -3.90
C VAL A 82 2.58 12.33 -3.78
N PRO A 83 1.44 12.99 -3.56
CA PRO A 83 0.14 12.33 -3.67
C PRO A 83 -0.09 11.78 -5.09
N MET A 84 -0.32 10.47 -5.19
CA MET A 84 -0.65 9.76 -6.42
C MET A 84 -2.16 9.62 -6.57
N SER A 85 -2.64 9.58 -7.82
CA SER A 85 -4.08 9.59 -8.13
C SER A 85 -4.75 8.23 -7.93
N GLU A 86 -5.60 8.13 -6.92
CA GLU A 86 -6.51 6.98 -6.75
C GLU A 86 -7.49 6.87 -7.91
N GLN A 87 -7.98 8.00 -8.40
CA GLN A 87 -8.98 8.04 -9.47
C GLN A 87 -8.44 7.48 -10.78
N GLN A 88 -7.17 7.73 -11.08
CA GLN A 88 -6.55 7.15 -12.27
C GLN A 88 -6.53 5.63 -12.18
N LEU A 89 -6.13 5.05 -11.03
CA LEU A 89 -6.20 3.60 -10.83
C LEU A 89 -7.62 3.10 -11.03
N MET A 90 -8.62 3.76 -10.43
CA MET A 90 -10.02 3.37 -10.58
C MET A 90 -10.52 3.41 -12.03
N ASP A 91 -10.18 4.47 -12.76
CA ASP A 91 -10.69 4.70 -14.11
C ASP A 91 -9.95 3.87 -15.17
N CYS A 92 -8.70 3.47 -14.89
CA CYS A 92 -7.79 2.89 -15.89
C CYS A 92 -7.32 1.46 -15.59
N ASP A 93 -7.53 0.93 -14.38
CA ASP A 93 -7.27 -0.48 -14.09
C ASP A 93 -8.45 -1.35 -14.54
N SER A 94 -8.30 -1.95 -15.73
CA SER A 94 -9.30 -2.84 -16.30
C SER A 94 -9.42 -4.19 -15.57
N ASP A 95 -8.46 -4.53 -14.69
CA ASP A 95 -8.48 -5.75 -13.89
C ASP A 95 -9.27 -5.54 -12.57
N SER A 96 -9.63 -4.29 -12.25
CA SER A 96 -10.44 -3.89 -11.09
C SER A 96 -11.82 -3.37 -11.52
N SER A 97 -12.69 -3.04 -10.56
CA SER A 97 -14.08 -2.62 -10.80
C SER A 97 -14.42 -1.23 -10.25
N GLY A 98 -13.43 -0.32 -10.17
CA GLY A 98 -13.64 1.04 -9.67
C GLY A 98 -14.28 1.05 -8.27
N CYS A 99 -15.47 1.65 -8.14
CA CYS A 99 -16.27 1.66 -6.91
C CYS A 99 -16.89 0.30 -6.55
N GLY A 100 -16.91 -0.67 -7.47
CA GLY A 100 -17.34 -2.04 -7.21
C GLY A 100 -16.30 -2.88 -6.46
N GLY A 101 -15.12 -2.33 -6.20
CA GLY A 101 -14.03 -3.01 -5.51
C GLY A 101 -12.87 -3.36 -6.44
N GLY A 102 -11.81 -3.88 -5.82
CA GLY A 102 -10.55 -4.21 -6.46
C GLY A 102 -9.57 -4.79 -5.45
N ASN A 103 -8.39 -5.13 -5.92
CA ASN A 103 -7.34 -5.72 -5.09
C ASN A 103 -6.10 -4.82 -5.11
N HIS A 104 -5.68 -4.31 -3.95
CA HIS A 104 -4.55 -3.39 -3.88
C HIS A 104 -3.24 -4.04 -4.35
N CYS A 105 -3.03 -5.34 -4.11
CA CYS A 105 -1.88 -6.06 -4.67
C CYS A 105 -1.95 -6.11 -6.20
N GLY A 106 -3.12 -6.38 -6.79
CA GLY A 106 -3.32 -6.35 -8.25
C GLY A 106 -3.07 -4.97 -8.84
N ALA A 107 -3.49 -3.91 -8.14
CA ALA A 107 -3.26 -2.53 -8.54
C ALA A 107 -1.76 -2.15 -8.55
N LEU A 108 -0.91 -2.80 -7.76
CA LEU A 108 0.55 -2.63 -7.89
C LEU A 108 1.07 -3.20 -9.22
N ASP A 109 0.44 -4.25 -9.77
CA ASP A 109 0.81 -4.79 -11.08
C ASP A 109 0.37 -3.86 -12.22
N TRP A 110 -0.63 -3.01 -11.98
CA TRP A 110 -1.09 -2.03 -12.96
C TRP A 110 -0.03 -0.96 -13.25
N GLU A 111 0.77 -0.55 -12.26
CA GLU A 111 1.91 0.39 -12.44
C GLU A 111 2.95 -0.14 -13.44
N LYS A 112 3.08 -1.45 -13.61
CA LYS A 112 3.97 -2.03 -14.64
C LYS A 112 3.50 -1.74 -16.06
N LYS A 113 2.20 -1.49 -16.24
CA LYS A 113 1.53 -1.34 -17.52
C LYS A 113 1.27 0.13 -17.85
N GLN A 114 1.23 1.01 -16.85
CA GLN A 114 0.77 2.40 -16.97
C GLN A 114 1.55 3.33 -16.06
N ASN A 115 1.78 4.57 -16.51
CA ASN A 115 2.33 5.63 -15.67
C ASN A 115 1.32 6.04 -14.59
N VAL A 116 1.80 6.44 -13.42
CA VAL A 116 0.96 6.98 -12.34
C VAL A 116 0.98 8.51 -12.38
N CYS A 117 -0.21 9.10 -12.41
CA CYS A 117 -0.45 10.54 -12.35
C CYS A 117 -0.43 11.05 -10.90
N SER A 118 -0.08 12.32 -10.72
CA SER A 118 -0.32 13.00 -9.45
C SER A 118 -1.82 13.17 -9.18
N GLU A 119 -2.20 13.15 -7.91
CA GLU A 119 -3.56 13.46 -7.47
C GLU A 119 -3.97 14.89 -7.89
N ALA A 120 -3.04 15.85 -7.88
CA ALA A 120 -3.32 17.22 -8.30
C ALA A 120 -3.76 17.32 -9.78
N SER A 121 -3.20 16.50 -10.66
CA SER A 121 -3.50 16.52 -12.10
C SER A 121 -4.67 15.60 -12.47
N TYR A 122 -4.95 14.59 -11.67
CA TYR A 122 -6.08 13.67 -11.84
C TYR A 122 -6.81 13.47 -10.50
N PRO A 123 -7.63 14.44 -10.06
CA PRO A 123 -8.20 14.42 -8.72
C PRO A 123 -9.27 13.34 -8.53
N TYR A 124 -9.40 12.89 -7.28
CA TYR A 124 -10.44 11.99 -6.80
C TYR A 124 -11.85 12.55 -6.95
N LYS A 125 -12.76 11.71 -7.44
CA LYS A 125 -14.16 12.07 -7.73
C LYS A 125 -15.18 11.19 -7.01
N GLY A 126 -14.74 10.12 -6.34
CA GLY A 126 -15.64 9.22 -5.59
C GLY A 126 -16.65 8.47 -6.45
N LYS A 127 -16.35 8.25 -7.73
CA LYS A 127 -17.22 7.55 -8.69
C LYS A 127 -16.42 7.04 -9.88
N ASP A 128 -16.96 6.04 -10.57
CA ASP A 128 -16.36 5.54 -11.80
C ASP A 128 -16.37 6.60 -12.90
N GLY A 129 -15.25 6.69 -13.62
CA GLY A 129 -15.06 7.52 -14.80
C GLY A 129 -14.51 6.72 -15.98
N SER A 130 -14.30 7.41 -17.09
CA SER A 130 -13.52 6.88 -18.20
C SER A 130 -12.04 7.15 -17.96
N CYS A 131 -11.14 6.22 -18.31
CA CYS A 131 -9.70 6.46 -18.21
C CYS A 131 -9.27 7.73 -18.98
N GLN A 132 -8.74 8.73 -18.27
CA GLN A 132 -8.24 10.00 -18.85
C GLN A 132 -6.74 10.25 -18.55
N SER A 133 -5.89 9.23 -18.65
CA SER A 133 -4.45 9.38 -18.35
C SER A 133 -3.70 10.29 -19.33
N SER A 134 -4.28 10.67 -20.46
CA SER A 134 -3.59 11.54 -21.43
C SER A 134 -3.49 12.97 -20.92
N GLY A 135 -2.25 13.44 -20.72
CA GLY A 135 -1.96 14.83 -20.34
C GLY A 135 -2.02 15.11 -18.83
N CYS A 136 -2.08 14.07 -17.99
CA CYS A 136 -1.85 14.23 -16.56
C CYS A 136 -0.35 14.46 -16.26
N ASP A 137 -0.06 14.96 -15.06
CA ASP A 137 1.31 15.09 -14.57
C ASP A 137 1.77 13.74 -14.03
N VAL A 138 2.60 13.05 -14.82
CA VAL A 138 3.19 11.76 -14.44
C VAL A 138 4.19 11.94 -13.31
N VAL A 139 3.98 11.21 -12.22
CA VAL A 139 4.86 11.20 -11.04
C VAL A 139 5.60 9.90 -10.84
N LEU A 140 5.06 8.78 -11.33
CA LEU A 140 5.74 7.50 -11.33
C LEU A 140 5.70 6.94 -12.75
N THR A 141 6.87 6.66 -13.32
CA THR A 141 6.96 6.10 -14.67
C THR A 141 6.68 4.61 -14.60
N LEU A 142 5.93 4.08 -15.56
CA LEU A 142 5.55 2.68 -15.58
C LEU A 142 6.75 1.74 -15.37
N GLY A 143 6.55 0.75 -14.50
CA GLY A 143 7.55 -0.24 -14.12
C GLY A 143 8.64 0.25 -13.18
N SER A 144 8.47 1.41 -12.53
CA SER A 144 9.35 1.89 -11.47
C SER A 144 9.33 0.95 -10.26
N ILE A 145 8.19 0.32 -9.96
CA ILE A 145 8.12 -0.69 -8.90
C ILE A 145 8.68 -1.99 -9.43
N TRP A 146 9.77 -2.51 -8.87
CA TRP A 146 10.40 -3.73 -9.41
C TRP A 146 9.60 -5.00 -9.14
N GLY A 147 8.91 -5.07 -8.00
CA GLY A 147 8.00 -6.14 -7.64
C GLY A 147 7.44 -5.95 -6.22
N LYS A 148 6.64 -6.92 -5.77
CA LYS A 148 5.98 -6.96 -4.46
C LYS A 148 6.20 -8.29 -3.76
N TYR A 149 6.24 -8.27 -2.44
CA TYR A 149 6.17 -9.46 -1.60
C TYR A 149 4.74 -9.59 -1.04
N SER A 150 4.23 -10.82 -0.96
CA SER A 150 3.16 -11.11 -0.01
C SER A 150 3.77 -11.25 1.37
N VAL A 151 3.11 -10.80 2.43
CA VAL A 151 3.60 -10.95 3.80
C VAL A 151 2.85 -12.12 4.45
N ASP A 152 3.58 -13.00 5.13
CA ASP A 152 2.96 -14.09 5.89
C ASP A 152 1.99 -13.52 6.94
N GLU A 153 0.87 -14.21 7.15
CA GLU A 153 -0.26 -13.78 8.00
C GLU A 153 0.04 -13.93 9.51
N ASP A 154 1.15 -13.36 9.98
CA ASP A 154 1.57 -13.34 11.37
C ASP A 154 2.08 -11.96 11.82
N GLU A 155 1.95 -11.68 13.12
CA GLU A 155 2.30 -10.38 13.71
C GLU A 155 3.78 -10.03 13.49
N GLY A 156 4.68 -11.01 13.63
CA GLY A 156 6.11 -10.80 13.45
C GLY A 156 6.46 -10.39 12.02
N SER A 157 5.89 -11.07 11.03
CA SER A 157 6.07 -10.74 9.62
C SER A 157 5.47 -9.39 9.26
N HIS A 158 4.28 -9.03 9.76
CA HIS A 158 3.72 -7.70 9.57
C HIS A 158 4.57 -6.58 10.21
N CYS A 159 5.00 -6.76 11.47
CA CYS A 159 5.87 -5.80 12.15
C CYS A 159 7.22 -5.64 11.43
N ALA A 160 7.85 -6.74 11.00
CA ALA A 160 9.12 -6.70 10.29
C ALA A 160 9.00 -6.15 8.85
N ALA A 161 7.84 -6.31 8.21
CA ALA A 161 7.56 -5.73 6.91
C ALA A 161 7.32 -4.23 7.02
N VAL A 162 6.48 -3.79 7.96
CA VAL A 162 6.12 -2.37 8.07
C VAL A 162 7.32 -1.50 8.44
N ILE A 163 8.29 -1.97 9.24
CA ILE A 163 9.51 -1.17 9.51
C ILE A 163 10.38 -0.93 8.26
N GLN A 164 10.17 -1.69 7.17
CA GLN A 164 10.91 -1.49 5.92
C GLN A 164 10.24 -0.47 5.00
N ARG A 165 8.90 -0.40 5.02
CA ARG A 165 8.05 0.54 4.27
C ARG A 165 6.59 0.36 4.71
N PRO A 166 5.71 1.36 4.52
CA PRO A 166 4.27 1.18 4.74
C PRO A 166 3.72 -0.06 4.04
N LEU A 167 2.83 -0.78 4.71
CA LEU A 167 2.34 -2.10 4.29
C LEU A 167 0.86 -2.03 3.94
N GLY A 168 0.50 -2.51 2.75
CA GLY A 168 -0.91 -2.74 2.41
C GLY A 168 -1.48 -3.91 3.19
N VAL A 169 -2.60 -3.71 3.88
CA VAL A 169 -3.29 -4.77 4.61
C VAL A 169 -4.80 -4.70 4.37
N SER A 170 -5.49 -5.82 4.55
CA SER A 170 -6.95 -5.87 4.53
C SER A 170 -7.48 -6.13 5.94
N ILE A 171 -8.56 -5.47 6.30
CA ILE A 171 -9.24 -5.60 7.60
C ILE A 171 -10.73 -5.88 7.41
N ASP A 172 -11.38 -6.36 8.46
CA ASP A 172 -12.85 -6.35 8.58
C ASP A 172 -13.29 -5.01 9.19
N ALA A 173 -13.93 -4.18 8.38
CA ALA A 173 -14.49 -2.89 8.78
C ALA A 173 -16.03 -2.91 8.85
N SER A 174 -16.65 -4.10 8.82
CA SER A 174 -18.10 -4.26 8.73
C SER A 174 -18.85 -4.02 10.05
N SER A 175 -18.14 -4.02 11.18
CA SER A 175 -18.74 -3.95 12.51
C SER A 175 -19.18 -2.53 12.88
N ASP A 176 -20.29 -2.43 13.63
CA ASP A 176 -20.80 -1.14 14.13
C ASP A 176 -19.84 -0.49 15.13
N ASP A 177 -19.08 -1.30 15.87
CA ASP A 177 -18.01 -0.84 16.76
C ASP A 177 -16.92 -0.09 15.97
N PHE A 178 -16.56 -0.60 14.78
CA PHE A 178 -15.54 0.01 13.92
C PHE A 178 -16.04 1.30 13.30
N SER A 179 -17.27 1.33 12.79
CA SER A 179 -17.86 2.53 12.17
C SER A 179 -18.01 3.72 13.16
N HIS A 180 -18.16 3.43 14.45
CA HIS A 180 -18.27 4.43 15.52
C HIS A 180 -16.99 4.61 16.33
N TYR A 181 -15.87 4.04 15.91
CA TYR A 181 -14.58 4.17 16.60
C TYR A 181 -14.14 5.64 16.68
N LYS A 182 -13.64 6.08 17.84
CA LYS A 182 -13.24 7.48 18.11
C LYS A 182 -11.82 7.64 18.68
N GLY A 183 -11.14 6.55 18.99
CA GLY A 183 -9.80 6.58 19.60
C GLY A 183 -9.54 5.43 20.58
N GLY A 184 -8.27 5.26 20.95
CA GLY A 184 -7.79 4.17 21.81
C GLY A 184 -7.19 3.02 21.02
N ILE A 185 -7.08 1.84 21.66
CA ILE A 185 -6.78 0.59 20.95
C ILE A 185 -8.12 -0.06 20.66
N PHE A 186 -8.41 -0.31 19.38
CA PHE A 186 -9.64 -0.98 18.99
C PHE A 186 -9.64 -2.41 19.52
N SER A 187 -10.70 -2.78 20.26
CA SER A 187 -10.90 -4.13 20.80
C SER A 187 -12.34 -4.63 20.57
N GLY A 188 -13.01 -4.07 19.56
CA GLY A 188 -14.36 -4.47 19.16
C GLY A 188 -14.37 -5.81 18.43
N SER A 189 -15.56 -6.26 18.03
CA SER A 189 -15.69 -7.53 17.30
C SER A 189 -15.19 -7.39 15.85
N CYS A 190 -14.43 -8.38 15.39
CA CYS A 190 -13.98 -8.52 14.01
C CYS A 190 -13.98 -10.00 13.59
N THR A 191 -13.99 -10.24 12.28
CA THR A 191 -13.89 -11.56 11.66
C THR A 191 -12.62 -11.66 10.80
N THR A 192 -12.35 -12.86 10.27
CA THR A 192 -11.29 -13.05 9.27
C THR A 192 -11.76 -12.76 7.84
N SER A 193 -13.02 -12.37 7.65
CA SER A 193 -13.57 -11.99 6.35
C SER A 193 -13.36 -10.50 6.14
N THR A 194 -12.19 -10.13 5.60
CA THR A 194 -11.83 -8.72 5.36
C THR A 194 -12.62 -8.13 4.19
N ASP A 195 -13.06 -6.88 4.33
CA ASP A 195 -13.84 -6.15 3.32
C ASP A 195 -13.26 -4.76 2.98
N HIS A 196 -12.17 -4.37 3.64
CA HIS A 196 -11.59 -3.04 3.50
C HIS A 196 -10.06 -3.08 3.43
N ALA A 197 -9.48 -2.43 2.43
CA ALA A 197 -8.04 -2.32 2.26
C ALA A 197 -7.53 -0.99 2.85
N ILE A 198 -6.49 -1.06 3.67
CA ILE A 198 -5.88 0.09 4.34
C ILE A 198 -4.35 0.07 4.16
N LEU A 199 -3.70 1.11 4.69
CA LEU A 199 -2.24 1.19 4.80
C LEU A 199 -1.85 1.09 6.28
N MET A 200 -1.12 0.04 6.63
CA MET A 200 -0.45 -0.07 7.92
C MET A 200 0.83 0.79 7.87
N VAL A 201 0.87 1.84 8.69
CA VAL A 201 1.97 2.81 8.74
C VAL A 201 2.89 2.61 9.94
N GLY A 202 2.55 1.68 10.84
CA GLY A 202 3.25 1.52 12.10
C GLY A 202 2.58 0.52 13.03
N TYR A 203 3.15 0.39 14.23
CA TYR A 203 2.62 -0.32 15.38
C TYR A 203 3.11 0.32 16.68
#